data_AF-A0AAV1RMJ6-F1
#
_entry.id   AF-A0AAV1RMJ6-F1
#
_cell.length_a   1.000
_cell.length_b   1.000
_cell.length_c   1.000
_cell.angle_alpha   90.00
_cell.angle_beta   90.00
_cell.angle_gamma   90.00
#
_symmetry.space_group_name_H-M   'P 1'
#
loop_
_entity.id
_entity.type
_entity.pdbx_description
1 polymer ?
#
loop_
_entity_poly.entity_id
_entity_poly.type
_entity_poly.pdbx_seq_one_letter_code
_entity_poly.pdbx_strand_id
1 'polypeptide(L)'
;MVSSFKILSILVLALAICVQGALGEIICERLDQDTCAYAISSSGKRCLLEKRVKRTGEEAYTCRTSEIEADRLKNWIEKDQCIKACGLDRKSLGISSDSLLESRFSQQLCSPQCYHSCPNVVDLYFNLAAAEGVFLPKLCEVHEGNVRRGLMADIKSSGFVAPETGHPVKYTYAPAPTKPVTYTYAPAPTTPPYY
;
A
#
# COMPACT_ATOMS: atom_id res chain seq x y z
N MET A 1 37.45 -41.34 15.62
CA MET A 1 37.32 -39.94 15.13
C MET A 1 36.84 -39.84 13.67
N VAL A 2 37.29 -40.67 12.72
CA VAL A 2 36.92 -40.58 11.29
C VAL A 2 35.43 -40.80 10.96
N SER A 3 34.71 -41.63 11.74
CA SER A 3 33.30 -41.95 11.50
C SER A 3 32.35 -40.78 11.82
N SER A 4 32.61 -40.04 12.91
CA SER A 4 31.76 -38.92 13.34
C SER A 4 31.86 -37.72 12.39
N PHE A 5 33.05 -37.45 11.82
CA PHE A 5 33.25 -36.39 10.82
C PHE A 5 32.49 -36.68 9.51
N LYS A 6 32.43 -37.95 9.08
CA LYS A 6 31.69 -38.35 7.87
C LYS A 6 30.17 -38.18 8.03
N ILE A 7 29.62 -38.52 9.20
CA ILE A 7 28.19 -38.35 9.49
C ILE A 7 27.82 -36.87 9.53
N LEU A 8 28.64 -36.03 10.16
CA LEU A 8 28.43 -34.59 10.20
C LEU A 8 28.46 -33.95 8.80
N SER A 9 29.43 -34.34 7.95
CA SER A 9 29.50 -33.87 6.56
C SER A 9 28.27 -34.27 5.73
N ILE A 10 27.76 -35.50 5.92
CA ILE A 10 26.54 -35.96 5.22
C ILE A 10 25.32 -35.16 5.68
N LEU A 11 25.19 -34.90 7.00
CA LEU A 11 24.09 -34.11 7.55
C LEU A 11 24.12 -32.66 7.05
N VAL A 12 25.30 -32.02 7.03
CA VAL A 12 25.47 -30.66 6.50
C VAL A 12 25.16 -30.61 5.01
N LEU A 13 25.60 -31.61 4.24
CA LEU A 13 25.30 -31.69 2.80
C LEU A 13 23.81 -31.91 2.54
N ALA A 14 23.15 -32.78 3.31
CA ALA A 14 21.71 -33.00 3.21
C ALA A 14 20.92 -31.73 3.55
N LEU A 15 21.30 -31.01 4.61
CA LEU A 15 20.70 -29.73 4.98
C LEU A 15 20.93 -28.67 3.89
N ALA A 16 22.12 -28.61 3.28
CA ALA A 16 22.41 -27.68 2.19
C ALA A 16 21.55 -27.97 0.94
N ILE A 17 21.39 -29.25 0.56
CA ILE A 17 20.54 -29.66 -0.57
C ILE A 17 19.06 -29.35 -0.29
N CYS A 18 18.59 -29.59 0.94
CA CYS A 18 17.23 -29.22 1.35
C CYS A 18 16.99 -27.71 1.30
N VAL A 19 17.99 -26.90 1.68
CA VAL A 19 17.91 -25.43 1.60
C VAL A 19 17.92 -24.94 0.15
N GLN A 20 18.71 -25.55 -0.73
CA GLN A 20 18.70 -25.23 -2.16
C GLN A 20 17.38 -25.64 -2.85
N GLY A 21 16.79 -26.76 -2.46
CA GLY A 21 15.50 -27.21 -2.98
C GLY A 21 14.29 -26.40 -2.48
N ALA A 22 14.43 -25.67 -1.36
CA ALA A 22 13.38 -24.81 -0.82
C ALA A 22 13.31 -23.42 -1.50
N LEU A 23 14.39 -22.98 -2.16
CA LEU A 23 14.42 -21.75 -2.96
C LEU A 23 13.88 -22.04 -4.37
N GLY A 24 12.59 -22.37 -4.43
CA GLY A 24 11.89 -22.55 -5.69
C GLY A 24 11.90 -21.28 -6.54
N GLU A 25 12.02 -21.47 -7.85
CA GLU A 25 11.92 -20.39 -8.83
C GLU A 25 10.45 -19.96 -8.99
N ILE A 26 10.16 -18.68 -8.73
CA ILE A 26 8.85 -18.10 -8.97
C ILE A 26 8.67 -17.85 -10.46
N ILE A 27 7.74 -18.60 -11.03
CA ILE A 27 7.19 -18.40 -12.38
C ILE A 27 5.74 -17.99 -12.17
N CYS A 28 5.36 -16.79 -12.62
CA CYS A 28 4.05 -16.22 -12.32
C CYS A 28 2.90 -17.15 -12.72
N GLU A 29 3.02 -17.82 -13.87
CA GLU A 29 2.00 -18.74 -14.42
C GLU A 29 1.79 -20.00 -13.56
N ARG A 30 2.67 -20.27 -12.59
CA ARG A 30 2.54 -21.37 -11.62
C ARG A 30 1.97 -20.94 -10.26
N LEU A 31 1.76 -19.63 -10.04
CA LEU A 31 1.18 -19.13 -8.80
C LEU A 31 -0.34 -19.25 -8.82
N ASP A 32 -0.91 -19.49 -7.65
CA ASP A 32 -2.35 -19.44 -7.43
C ASP A 32 -2.84 -17.99 -7.24
N GLN A 33 -4.17 -17.82 -7.13
CA GLN A 33 -4.79 -16.51 -6.96
C GLN A 33 -4.38 -15.80 -5.65
N ASP A 34 -3.99 -16.55 -4.62
CA ASP A 34 -3.69 -16.04 -3.28
C ASP A 34 -2.20 -15.69 -3.13
N THR A 35 -1.38 -15.97 -4.13
CA THR A 35 0.06 -15.68 -4.14
C THR A 35 0.51 -14.86 -5.35
N CYS A 36 -0.29 -14.81 -6.42
CA CYS A 36 0.03 -14.10 -7.66
C CYS A 36 0.19 -12.58 -7.51
N ALA A 37 -0.81 -11.91 -6.93
CA ALA A 37 -0.80 -10.45 -6.84
C ALA A 37 0.36 -9.98 -5.95
N TYR A 38 1.09 -8.97 -6.44
CA TYR A 38 2.28 -8.41 -5.78
C TYR A 38 3.44 -9.42 -5.61
N ALA A 39 3.52 -10.45 -6.45
CA ALA A 39 4.70 -11.28 -6.59
C ALA A 39 5.64 -10.76 -7.68
N ILE A 40 6.90 -11.20 -7.61
CA ILE A 40 7.95 -10.94 -8.58
C ILE A 40 8.59 -12.27 -8.97
N SER A 41 8.65 -12.54 -10.26
CA SER A 41 9.28 -13.72 -10.82
C SER A 41 10.79 -13.77 -10.54
N SER A 42 11.39 -14.93 -10.77
CA SER A 42 12.84 -15.09 -10.79
C SER A 42 13.54 -14.17 -11.80
N SER A 43 12.87 -13.83 -12.91
CA SER A 43 13.36 -12.91 -13.93
C SER A 43 13.27 -11.44 -13.51
N GLY A 44 12.64 -11.11 -12.37
CA GLY A 44 12.48 -9.74 -11.88
C GLY A 44 11.24 -9.01 -12.43
N LYS A 45 10.36 -9.73 -13.12
CA LYS A 45 9.11 -9.18 -13.64
C LYS A 45 7.98 -9.36 -12.62
N ARG A 46 7.11 -8.36 -12.50
CA ARG A 46 5.95 -8.45 -11.60
C ARG A 46 4.91 -9.43 -12.13
N CYS A 47 4.20 -10.10 -11.24
CA CYS A 47 3.08 -10.97 -11.58
C CYS A 47 1.76 -10.20 -11.55
N LEU A 48 0.86 -10.50 -12.49
CA LEU A 48 -0.46 -9.88 -12.65
C LEU A 48 -1.54 -10.96 -12.56
N LEU A 49 -2.50 -10.74 -11.65
CA LEU A 49 -3.70 -11.57 -11.55
C LEU A 49 -4.75 -11.06 -12.54
N GLU A 50 -5.10 -11.88 -13.53
CA GLU A 50 -6.20 -11.62 -14.45
C GLU A 50 -7.44 -12.40 -14.02
N LYS A 51 -8.61 -11.77 -14.16
CA LYS A 51 -9.91 -12.43 -14.02
C LYS A 51 -10.52 -12.70 -15.38
N ARG A 52 -11.06 -13.90 -15.54
CA ARG A 52 -11.78 -14.36 -16.73
C ARG A 52 -13.12 -14.89 -16.28
N VAL A 53 -14.15 -14.72 -17.10
CA VAL A 53 -15.47 -15.31 -16.85
C VAL A 53 -15.63 -16.50 -17.80
N LYS A 54 -15.85 -17.69 -17.24
CA LYS A 54 -16.11 -18.89 -18.04
C LYS A 54 -17.47 -18.79 -18.72
N ARG A 55 -17.72 -19.60 -19.74
CA ARG A 55 -19.04 -19.71 -20.40
C ARG A 55 -20.17 -20.09 -19.43
N THR A 56 -19.84 -20.71 -18.30
CA THR A 56 -20.77 -21.07 -17.22
C THR A 56 -21.15 -19.88 -16.32
N GLY A 57 -20.54 -18.71 -16.51
CA GLY A 57 -20.67 -17.55 -15.61
C GLY A 57 -19.75 -17.58 -14.39
N GLU A 58 -18.99 -18.66 -14.20
CA GLU A 58 -18.05 -18.81 -13.09
C GLU A 58 -16.80 -17.94 -13.32
N GLU A 59 -16.34 -17.28 -12.26
CA GLU A 59 -15.09 -16.51 -12.27
C GLU A 59 -13.88 -17.45 -12.21
N ALA A 60 -12.90 -17.21 -13.07
CA ALA A 60 -11.65 -17.92 -13.13
C ALA A 60 -10.50 -16.93 -13.06
N TYR A 61 -9.47 -17.25 -12.30
CA TYR A 61 -8.30 -16.42 -12.16
C TYR A 61 -7.11 -17.06 -12.87
N THR A 62 -6.30 -16.25 -13.53
CA THR A 62 -5.05 -16.68 -14.18
C THR A 62 -3.94 -15.72 -13.81
N CYS A 63 -2.82 -16.24 -13.32
CA CYS A 63 -1.64 -15.44 -13.06
C CYS A 63 -0.75 -15.37 -14.30
N ARG A 64 -0.20 -14.20 -14.59
CA ARG A 64 0.70 -13.96 -15.73
C ARG A 64 1.87 -13.07 -15.36
N THR A 65 2.96 -13.23 -16.09
CA THR A 65 4.10 -12.31 -16.01
C THR A 65 3.76 -10.99 -16.70
N SER A 66 3.90 -9.87 -15.99
CA SER A 66 3.75 -8.51 -16.51
C SER A 66 5.02 -8.06 -17.25
N GLU A 67 4.89 -7.02 -18.08
CA GLU A 67 6.05 -6.34 -18.69
C GLU A 67 6.75 -5.38 -17.72
N ILE A 68 6.15 -5.10 -16.57
CA ILE A 68 6.69 -4.18 -15.57
C ILE A 68 7.74 -4.88 -14.71
N GLU A 69 8.98 -4.41 -14.77
CA GLU A 69 10.10 -4.89 -13.96
C GLU A 69 10.11 -4.24 -12.56
N ALA A 70 10.45 -5.03 -11.54
CA ALA A 70 10.66 -4.53 -10.19
C ALA A 70 12.11 -4.05 -9.99
N ASP A 71 12.31 -2.99 -9.21
CA ASP A 71 13.66 -2.51 -8.94
C ASP A 71 14.35 -3.43 -7.92
N ARG A 72 15.48 -4.02 -8.32
CA ARG A 72 16.41 -4.85 -7.48
C ARG A 72 15.82 -6.09 -6.82
N LEU A 73 14.51 -6.33 -6.91
CA LEU A 73 13.83 -7.47 -6.32
C LEU A 73 13.63 -8.58 -7.34
N LYS A 74 13.89 -9.81 -6.93
CA LYS A 74 13.66 -11.03 -7.73
C LYS A 74 13.20 -12.14 -6.79
N ASN A 75 12.38 -13.04 -7.32
CA ASN A 75 11.92 -14.21 -6.58
C ASN A 75 11.25 -13.84 -5.23
N TRP A 76 10.28 -12.93 -5.27
CA TRP A 76 9.66 -12.33 -4.09
C TRP A 76 8.14 -12.48 -4.10
N ILE A 77 7.54 -12.80 -2.95
CA ILE A 77 6.09 -12.76 -2.74
C ILE A 77 5.86 -11.92 -1.48
N GLU A 78 5.09 -10.84 -1.61
CA GLU A 78 4.70 -10.05 -0.44
C GLU A 78 3.86 -10.87 0.53
N LYS A 79 4.00 -10.63 1.83
CA LYS A 79 3.22 -11.35 2.85
C LYS A 79 1.81 -10.76 2.98
N ASP A 80 0.84 -11.55 3.42
CA ASP A 80 -0.55 -11.06 3.61
C ASP A 80 -0.63 -9.90 4.61
N GLN A 81 0.20 -9.93 5.65
CA GLN A 81 0.30 -8.83 6.61
C GLN A 81 0.74 -7.53 5.92
N CYS A 82 1.66 -7.63 4.99
CA CYS A 82 2.12 -6.50 4.20
C CYS A 82 0.98 -5.96 3.31
N ILE A 83 0.33 -6.83 2.54
CA ILE A 83 -0.79 -6.46 1.67
C ILE A 83 -1.88 -5.72 2.45
N LYS A 84 -2.27 -6.26 3.61
CA LYS A 84 -3.28 -5.65 4.49
C LYS A 84 -2.82 -4.32 5.08
N ALA A 85 -1.56 -4.20 5.50
CA ALA A 85 -1.01 -2.97 6.05
C ALA A 85 -1.04 -1.83 5.02
N CYS A 86 -0.80 -2.14 3.75
CA CYS A 86 -0.86 -1.18 2.65
C CYS A 86 -2.29 -0.86 2.17
N GLY A 87 -3.33 -1.44 2.78
CA GLY A 87 -4.72 -1.23 2.34
C GLY A 87 -5.06 -1.92 1.02
N LEU A 88 -4.30 -2.97 0.66
CA LEU A 88 -4.46 -3.71 -0.59
C LEU A 88 -5.18 -5.04 -0.36
N ASP A 89 -5.64 -5.65 -1.44
CA ASP A 89 -6.24 -6.97 -1.46
C ASP A 89 -5.62 -7.80 -2.60
N ARG A 90 -5.40 -9.10 -2.37
CA ARG A 90 -4.76 -9.97 -3.37
C ARG A 90 -5.64 -10.27 -4.57
N LYS A 91 -6.95 -10.10 -4.43
CA LYS A 91 -7.95 -10.30 -5.48
C LYS A 91 -8.27 -8.99 -6.21
N SER A 92 -7.63 -7.88 -5.81
CA SER A 92 -7.69 -6.63 -6.57
C SER A 92 -7.16 -6.86 -7.98
N LEU A 93 -7.95 -6.44 -8.96
CA LEU A 93 -7.61 -6.57 -10.37
C LEU A 93 -7.13 -5.23 -10.88
N GLY A 94 -5.89 -5.21 -11.35
CA GLY A 94 -5.26 -3.97 -11.80
C GLY A 94 -4.85 -3.04 -10.66
N ILE A 95 -4.22 -1.94 -11.05
CA ILE A 95 -3.72 -0.90 -10.16
C ILE A 95 -4.18 0.42 -10.75
N SER A 96 -4.70 1.32 -9.91
CA SER A 96 -5.08 2.67 -10.31
C SER A 96 -4.25 3.70 -9.56
N SER A 97 -3.67 4.65 -10.29
CA SER A 97 -2.96 5.79 -9.72
C SER A 97 -3.88 6.72 -8.93
N ASP A 98 -5.17 6.78 -9.27
CA ASP A 98 -6.17 7.60 -8.57
C ASP A 98 -6.30 7.22 -7.08
N SER A 99 -5.99 5.97 -6.73
CA SER A 99 -6.00 5.51 -5.34
C SER A 99 -5.08 6.35 -4.45
N LEU A 100 -3.99 6.92 -4.99
CA LEU A 100 -3.07 7.80 -4.26
C LEU A 100 -3.72 9.14 -3.84
N LEU A 101 -4.83 9.52 -4.45
CA LEU A 101 -5.63 10.69 -4.07
C LEU A 101 -6.58 10.37 -2.91
N GLU A 102 -6.87 9.09 -2.67
CA GLU A 102 -7.73 8.66 -1.58
C GLU A 102 -6.99 8.73 -0.24
N SER A 103 -7.44 9.65 0.62
CA SER A 103 -6.80 9.89 1.93
C SER A 103 -6.58 8.63 2.78
N ARG A 104 -7.52 7.67 2.74
CA ARG A 104 -7.44 6.42 3.49
C ARG A 104 -6.35 5.51 2.93
N PHE A 105 -6.31 5.32 1.62
CA PHE A 105 -5.32 4.47 0.97
C PHE A 105 -3.91 5.04 1.19
N SER A 106 -3.73 6.34 0.95
CA SER A 106 -2.43 7.00 1.13
C SER A 106 -1.94 6.97 2.57
N GLN A 107 -2.83 7.05 3.57
CA GLN A 107 -2.46 6.83 4.98
C GLN A 107 -1.98 5.40 5.25
N GLN A 108 -2.60 4.38 4.64
CA GLN A 108 -2.20 2.98 4.80
C GLN A 108 -0.89 2.68 4.08
N LEU A 109 -0.74 3.16 2.84
CA LEU A 109 0.48 3.04 2.05
C LEU A 109 1.68 3.71 2.76
N CYS A 110 1.46 4.90 3.34
CA CYS A 110 2.48 5.63 4.08
C CYS A 110 2.63 5.20 5.55
N SER A 111 1.89 4.19 6.01
CA SER A 111 2.05 3.66 7.35
C SER A 111 3.42 2.97 7.48
N PRO A 112 4.10 3.00 8.65
CA PRO A 112 5.38 2.33 8.82
C PRO A 112 5.32 0.82 8.52
N GLN A 113 4.18 0.19 8.76
CA GLN A 113 3.95 -1.23 8.51
C GLN A 113 3.91 -1.55 7.02
N CYS A 114 3.47 -0.61 6.18
CA CYS A 114 3.57 -0.76 4.72
C CYS A 114 4.93 -0.24 4.22
N TYR A 115 5.20 1.05 4.42
CA TYR A 115 6.30 1.77 3.80
C TYR A 115 7.69 1.16 4.07
N HIS A 116 7.90 0.55 5.25
CA HIS A 116 9.19 -0.06 5.60
C HIS A 116 9.22 -1.59 5.50
N SER A 117 8.06 -2.26 5.38
CA SER A 117 8.00 -3.74 5.44
C SER A 117 7.49 -4.38 4.14
N CYS A 118 7.13 -3.58 3.14
CA CYS A 118 6.51 -4.01 1.88
C CYS A 118 7.29 -3.52 0.65
N PRO A 119 8.53 -4.00 0.44
CA PRO A 119 9.42 -3.42 -0.54
C PRO A 119 8.87 -3.46 -1.98
N ASN A 120 8.16 -4.51 -2.41
CA ASN A 120 7.60 -4.57 -3.76
C ASN A 120 6.39 -3.63 -3.93
N VAL A 121 5.50 -3.57 -2.93
CA VAL A 121 4.33 -2.66 -2.99
C VAL A 121 4.81 -1.21 -3.02
N VAL A 122 5.76 -0.85 -2.16
CA VAL A 122 6.29 0.50 -2.08
C VAL A 122 7.02 0.88 -3.37
N ASP A 123 7.86 -0.01 -3.93
CA ASP A 123 8.51 0.21 -5.23
C ASP A 123 7.48 0.41 -6.36
N LEU A 124 6.42 -0.40 -6.39
CA LEU A 124 5.35 -0.29 -7.38
C LEU A 124 4.65 1.08 -7.31
N TYR A 125 4.20 1.49 -6.12
CA TYR A 125 3.51 2.78 -5.97
C TYR A 125 4.44 3.98 -6.04
N PHE A 126 5.73 3.83 -5.73
CA PHE A 126 6.72 4.87 -5.93
C PHE A 126 6.86 5.19 -7.42
N ASN A 127 7.00 4.17 -8.26
CA ASN A 127 7.09 4.34 -9.71
C ASN A 127 5.78 4.84 -10.32
N LEU A 128 4.63 4.36 -9.81
CA LEU A 128 3.32 4.84 -10.25
C LEU A 128 3.12 6.32 -9.91
N ALA A 129 3.43 6.73 -8.68
CA ALA A 129 3.36 8.14 -8.28
C ALA A 129 4.30 9.01 -9.12
N ALA A 130 5.52 8.53 -9.40
CA ALA A 130 6.48 9.24 -10.23
C ALA A 130 5.97 9.43 -11.67
N ALA A 131 5.26 8.45 -12.23
CA ALA A 131 4.62 8.57 -13.54
C ALA A 131 3.51 9.63 -13.57
N GLU A 132 2.86 9.88 -12.43
CA GLU A 132 1.88 10.96 -12.23
C GLU A 132 2.53 12.31 -11.83
N GLY A 133 3.86 12.39 -11.79
CA GLY A 133 4.58 13.59 -11.37
C GLY A 133 4.58 13.85 -9.87
N VAL A 134 4.21 12.86 -9.05
CA VAL A 134 4.17 12.94 -7.58
C VAL A 134 5.36 12.19 -6.98
N PHE A 135 6.05 12.82 -6.01
CA PHE A 135 7.09 12.14 -5.26
C PHE A 135 6.51 11.47 -4.00
N LEU A 136 6.40 10.14 -4.02
CA LEU A 136 5.77 9.37 -2.94
C LEU A 136 6.32 9.67 -1.53
N PRO A 137 7.64 9.79 -1.31
CA PRO A 137 8.15 10.14 0.03
C PRO A 137 7.63 11.48 0.52
N LYS A 138 7.50 12.48 -0.37
CA LYS A 138 6.93 13.79 -0.01
C LYS A 138 5.44 13.70 0.32
N LEU A 139 4.71 12.86 -0.40
CA LEU A 139 3.31 12.56 -0.07
C LEU A 139 3.19 11.98 1.34
N CYS A 140 4.06 11.02 1.70
CA CYS A 140 4.03 10.37 3.01
C CYS A 140 4.43 11.29 4.18
N GLU A 141 5.36 12.24 3.99
CA GLU A 141 5.70 13.24 5.01
C GLU A 141 4.48 14.08 5.45
N VAL A 142 3.58 14.40 4.52
CA VAL A 142 2.35 15.16 4.83
C VAL A 142 1.45 14.37 5.78
N HIS A 143 1.39 13.05 5.60
CA HIS A 143 0.62 12.17 6.45
C HIS A 143 1.23 12.01 7.84
N GLU A 144 2.56 11.97 7.99
CA GLU A 144 3.18 11.96 9.33
C GLU A 144 2.88 13.23 10.12
N GLY A 145 2.90 14.39 9.46
CA GLY A 145 2.56 15.67 10.08
C GLY A 145 1.08 15.74 10.49
N ASN A 146 0.18 15.19 9.67
CA ASN A 146 -1.25 15.13 9.96
C ASN A 146 -1.59 14.11 11.06
N VAL A 147 -0.92 12.95 11.11
CA VAL A 147 -1.08 11.98 12.22
C VAL A 147 -0.62 12.59 13.53
N ARG A 148 0.54 13.27 13.55
CA ARG A 148 1.00 14.01 14.73
C ARG A 148 0.01 15.09 15.16
N ARG A 149 -0.55 15.85 14.22
CA ARG A 149 -1.54 16.89 14.51
C ARG A 149 -2.88 16.31 14.99
N GLY A 150 -3.33 15.20 14.41
CA GLY A 150 -4.53 14.47 14.83
C GLY A 150 -4.38 13.87 16.23
N LEU A 151 -3.25 13.21 16.50
CA LEU A 151 -2.94 12.67 17.84
C LEU A 151 -2.92 13.78 18.91
N MET A 152 -2.36 14.95 18.60
CA MET A 152 -2.37 16.10 19.53
C MET A 152 -3.78 16.67 19.75
N ALA A 153 -4.66 16.60 18.73
CA ALA A 153 -6.07 17.00 18.88
C ALA A 153 -6.85 16.00 19.74
N ASP A 154 -6.60 14.70 19.60
CA ASP A 154 -7.26 13.64 20.37
C ASP A 154 -6.81 13.61 21.84
N ILE A 155 -5.53 13.86 22.13
CA ILE A 155 -5.01 13.97 23.51
C ILE A 155 -5.65 15.18 24.24
N LYS A 156 -6.05 16.23 23.52
CA LYS A 156 -6.75 17.38 24.11
C LYS A 156 -8.23 17.09 24.44
N SER A 157 -8.77 15.96 23.96
CA SER A 157 -10.19 15.59 24.12
C SER A 157 -10.47 14.65 25.30
N SER A 158 -9.45 14.23 26.07
CA SER A 158 -9.60 13.29 27.19
C SER A 158 -9.25 13.90 28.56
N GLY A 159 -10.15 14.76 29.06
CA GLY A 159 -10.63 14.79 30.45
C GLY A 159 -9.78 15.36 31.61
N PHE A 160 -10.20 16.50 32.17
CA PHE A 160 -10.49 16.59 33.62
C PHE A 160 -11.56 17.68 33.86
N VAL A 161 -12.81 17.26 34.09
CA VAL A 161 -13.87 18.13 34.63
C VAL A 161 -13.88 17.92 36.14
N ALA A 162 -13.45 18.94 36.89
CA ALA A 162 -13.66 19.02 38.33
C ALA A 162 -15.13 19.38 38.64
N PRO A 163 -15.71 18.90 39.75
CA PRO A 163 -17.09 19.20 40.08
C PRO A 163 -17.27 20.67 40.53
N GLU A 164 -18.31 21.26 39.96
CA GLU A 164 -19.08 22.47 40.26
C GLU A 164 -18.68 23.38 41.44
N THR A 165 -18.56 24.68 41.15
CA THR A 165 -19.16 25.75 41.97
C THR A 165 -19.77 26.78 41.04
N GLY A 166 -21.10 26.94 41.11
CA GLY A 166 -21.88 27.74 40.18
C GLY A 166 -21.65 29.24 40.27
N HIS A 167 -21.77 29.90 39.12
CA HIS A 167 -22.43 31.19 38.92
C HIS A 167 -22.73 31.33 37.41
N PRO A 168 -23.95 31.69 36.98
CA PRO A 168 -24.24 31.89 35.58
C PRO A 168 -23.61 33.20 35.11
N VAL A 169 -22.48 33.11 34.39
CA VAL A 169 -21.91 34.26 33.68
C VAL A 169 -22.71 34.47 32.40
N LYS A 170 -23.43 35.58 32.33
CA LYS A 170 -24.12 36.07 31.13
C LYS A 170 -23.07 36.41 30.07
N TYR A 171 -22.93 35.59 29.04
CA TYR A 171 -22.18 35.95 27.83
C TYR A 171 -23.10 36.73 26.88
N THR A 172 -23.08 38.06 26.99
CA THR A 172 -23.53 38.95 25.91
C THR A 172 -22.36 39.25 24.98
N TYR A 173 -22.16 38.43 23.96
CA TYR A 173 -21.66 38.89 22.65
C TYR A 173 -21.89 37.82 21.59
N ALA A 174 -22.83 38.07 20.68
CA ALA A 174 -22.95 37.30 19.44
C ALA A 174 -21.92 37.83 18.43
N PRO A 175 -21.10 36.99 17.78
CA PRO A 175 -20.38 37.42 16.59
C PRO A 175 -21.42 37.68 15.48
N ALA A 176 -21.30 38.84 14.83
CA ALA A 176 -22.18 39.25 13.74
C ALA A 176 -22.19 38.21 12.59
N PRO A 177 -23.31 38.03 11.88
CA PRO A 177 -23.35 37.17 10.71
C PRO A 177 -22.47 37.75 9.61
N THR A 178 -21.42 37.03 9.23
CA THR A 178 -20.66 37.31 8.02
C THR A 178 -21.58 37.09 6.83
N LYS A 179 -21.75 38.14 6.00
CA LYS A 179 -22.50 38.03 4.75
C LYS A 179 -21.83 36.99 3.84
N PRO A 180 -22.59 36.14 3.13
CA PRO A 180 -22.02 35.24 2.14
C PRO A 180 -21.34 36.06 1.04
N VAL A 181 -20.08 35.72 0.74
CA VAL A 181 -19.37 36.25 -0.41
C VAL A 181 -20.04 35.68 -1.66
N THR A 182 -20.63 36.56 -2.46
CA THR A 182 -21.22 36.19 -3.76
C THR A 182 -20.11 36.21 -4.80
N TYR A 183 -19.72 35.05 -5.32
CA TYR A 183 -18.82 34.97 -6.47
C TYR A 183 -19.63 35.23 -7.75
N THR A 184 -19.42 36.37 -8.39
CA THR A 184 -20.17 36.81 -9.58
C THR A 184 -19.54 36.45 -10.92
N TYR A 185 -18.54 35.56 -10.95
CA TYR A 185 -17.97 35.10 -12.22
C TYR A 185 -17.74 33.59 -12.24
N ALA A 186 -18.44 32.92 -13.14
CA ALA A 186 -18.09 31.57 -13.57
C ALA A 186 -16.86 31.65 -14.50
N PRO A 187 -15.83 30.80 -14.31
CA PRO A 187 -14.75 30.68 -15.28
C PRO A 187 -15.31 30.08 -16.58
N ALA A 188 -14.93 30.68 -17.72
CA ALA A 188 -15.34 30.23 -19.04
C ALA A 188 -14.78 28.82 -19.35
N PRO A 189 -15.53 27.98 -20.09
CA PRO A 189 -15.02 26.69 -20.53
C PRO A 189 -13.86 26.87 -21.51
N THR A 190 -12.68 26.38 -21.13
CA THR A 190 -11.54 26.23 -22.04
C THR A 190 -11.77 25.03 -22.95
N THR A 191 -11.99 25.28 -24.24
CA THR A 191 -11.99 24.23 -25.26
C THR A 191 -10.57 23.69 -25.47
N PRO A 192 -10.34 22.37 -25.44
CA PRO A 192 -9.03 21.80 -25.75
C PRO A 192 -8.68 22.01 -27.23
N PRO A 193 -7.41 22.27 -27.57
CA PRO A 193 -6.98 22.34 -28.96
C PRO A 193 -7.03 20.95 -29.60
N TYR A 194 -7.67 20.86 -30.75
CA TYR A 194 -7.56 19.71 -31.65
C TYR A 194 -6.16 19.70 -32.27
N TYR A 195 -5.35 18.69 -31.94
CA TYR A 195 -4.34 18.10 -32.82
C TYR A 195 -4.10 16.65 -32.42
#